data_AF-A0A847JE80-F1
#
_entry.id   AF-A0A847JE80-F1
#
_cell.length_a   1.000
_cell.length_b   1.000
_cell.length_c   1.000
_cell.angle_alpha   90.00
_cell.angle_beta   90.00
_cell.angle_gamma   90.00
#
_symmetry.space_group_name_H-M   'P 1'
#
loop_
_entity.id
_entity.type
_entity.pdbx_description
1 polymer ?
#
loop_
_entity_poly.entity_id
_entity_poly.type
_entity_poly.pdbx_seq_one_letter_code
_entity_poly.pdbx_strand_id
1 'polypeptide(L)'
;MNGGNRFERDARRNDRPVLGECPPGWGASVAGAGDPRLAEMRALLVQVRPSSDAEALRCLRSAFPETTLAARVAAIAAAAHD
;
A
#
# COMPACT_ATOMS: atom_id res chain seq x y z
N MET A 1 -21.39 -11.58 50.35
CA MET A 1 -19.95 -11.79 50.64
C MET A 1 -19.47 -13.00 49.84
N ASN A 2 -18.25 -12.90 49.29
CA ASN A 2 -17.47 -13.92 48.56
C ASN A 2 -17.97 -14.25 47.15
N GLY A 3 -17.20 -14.13 46.07
CA GLY A 3 -15.75 -14.00 45.93
C GLY A 3 -15.28 -15.04 44.91
N GLY A 4 -14.51 -14.65 43.89
CA GLY A 4 -13.88 -15.62 43.00
C GLY A 4 -13.62 -15.14 41.58
N ASN A 5 -12.82 -14.09 41.42
CA ASN A 5 -12.14 -13.80 40.16
C ASN A 5 -11.31 -15.02 39.74
N ARG A 6 -11.70 -15.69 38.66
CA ARG A 6 -10.89 -16.74 38.02
C ARG A 6 -9.98 -16.06 37.00
N PHE A 7 -8.84 -15.59 37.48
CA PHE A 7 -7.71 -15.24 36.65
C PHE A 7 -7.16 -16.50 35.93
N GLU A 8 -6.91 -16.31 34.64
CA GLU A 8 -5.78 -16.80 33.87
C GLU A 8 -5.52 -18.32 33.82
N ARG A 9 -5.65 -18.88 32.62
CA ARG A 9 -4.87 -20.04 32.22
C ARG A 9 -4.48 -19.91 30.73
N ASP A 10 -3.23 -19.53 30.54
CA ASP A 10 -2.31 -20.06 29.53
C ASP A 10 -2.84 -20.22 28.09
N ALA A 11 -2.61 -19.20 27.27
CA ALA A 11 -2.37 -19.37 25.85
C ALA A 11 -1.23 -18.46 25.37
N ARG A 12 -0.11 -18.44 26.12
CA ARG A 12 1.15 -17.82 25.69
C ARG A 12 2.08 -18.84 25.04
N ARG A 13 1.61 -19.57 24.04
CA ARG A 13 2.49 -20.39 23.20
C ARG A 13 2.04 -20.33 21.75
N ASN A 14 2.94 -19.81 20.92
CA ASN A 14 3.04 -20.03 19.48
C ASN A 14 2.44 -19.03 18.48
N ASP A 15 2.22 -17.77 18.85
CA ASP A 15 2.03 -16.72 17.84
C ASP A 15 3.41 -16.20 17.39
N ARG A 16 4.10 -17.01 16.58
CA ARG A 16 5.21 -16.48 15.77
C ARG A 16 4.55 -15.57 14.74
N PRO A 17 4.86 -14.27 14.68
CA PRO A 17 4.29 -13.40 13.66
C PRO A 17 4.70 -13.96 12.30
N VAL A 18 3.71 -14.37 11.51
CA VAL A 18 3.92 -14.73 10.11
C VAL A 18 4.38 -13.45 9.43
N LEU A 19 5.61 -13.45 8.90
CA LEU A 19 6.13 -12.39 8.06
C LEU A 19 5.18 -12.21 6.86
N GLY A 20 4.20 -11.30 6.97
CA GLY A 20 3.17 -11.11 5.97
C GLY A 20 1.87 -10.47 6.46
N GLU A 21 1.63 -10.40 7.77
CA GLU A 21 0.42 -9.76 8.30
C GLU A 21 0.64 -8.25 8.40
N CYS A 22 0.16 -7.50 7.40
CA CYS A 22 0.12 -6.05 7.45
C CYS A 22 -0.70 -5.61 8.69
N PRO A 23 -0.15 -4.77 9.60
CA PRO A 23 -0.88 -4.30 10.77
C PRO A 23 -2.21 -3.62 10.39
N PRO A 24 -3.28 -3.81 11.20
CA PRO A 24 -4.55 -3.14 11.00
C PRO A 24 -4.35 -1.63 11.20
N GLY A 25 -4.28 -0.89 10.09
CA GLY A 25 -3.89 0.51 10.04
C GLY A 25 -3.10 0.85 8.78
N TRP A 26 -2.35 -0.11 8.22
CA TRP A 26 -1.89 -0.07 6.84
C TRP A 26 -2.98 -0.64 5.93
N GLY A 27 -4.11 0.05 5.89
CA GLY A 27 -4.97 -0.06 4.73
C GLY A 27 -4.11 0.22 3.53
N ALA A 28 -3.74 -0.83 2.79
CA ALA A 28 -3.51 -0.68 1.38
C ALA A 28 -4.79 0.01 0.88
N SER A 29 -4.71 1.32 0.71
CA SER A 29 -5.58 2.01 -0.21
C SER A 29 -5.17 1.41 -1.55
N VAL A 30 -5.70 0.21 -1.82
CA VAL A 30 -5.86 -0.33 -3.15
C VAL A 30 -6.60 0.78 -3.84
N ALA A 31 -5.84 1.64 -4.52
CA ALA A 31 -6.37 2.64 -5.42
C ALA A 31 -7.20 1.82 -6.39
N GLY A 32 -8.50 1.71 -6.09
CA GLY A 32 -9.43 0.96 -6.89
C GLY A 32 -9.41 1.56 -8.29
N ALA A 33 -9.92 0.84 -9.26
CA ALA A 33 -10.00 1.30 -10.65
C ALA A 33 -10.74 2.67 -10.85
N GLY A 34 -11.28 3.28 -9.79
CA GLY A 34 -11.85 4.62 -9.76
C GLY A 34 -11.06 5.67 -8.96
N ASP A 35 -9.81 5.43 -8.57
CA ASP A 35 -9.00 6.44 -7.89
C ASP A 35 -8.57 7.53 -8.90
N PRO A 36 -9.05 8.78 -8.76
CA PRO A 36 -8.75 9.85 -9.72
C PRO A 36 -7.26 10.19 -9.75
N ARG A 37 -6.55 9.99 -8.63
CA ARG A 37 -5.11 10.26 -8.54
C ARG A 37 -4.32 9.23 -9.32
N LEU A 38 -4.74 7.95 -9.30
CA LEU A 38 -4.14 6.91 -10.14
C LEU A 38 -4.32 7.22 -11.64
N ALA A 39 -5.50 7.71 -12.04
CA ALA A 39 -5.75 8.12 -13.43
C ALA A 39 -4.85 9.30 -13.86
N GLU A 40 -4.68 10.31 -13.00
CA GLU A 40 -3.76 11.44 -13.23
C GLU A 40 -2.30 10.99 -13.36
N MET A 41 -1.86 10.06 -12.49
CA MET A 41 -0.51 9.48 -12.56
C MET A 41 -0.28 8.75 -13.88
N ARG A 42 -1.25 7.94 -14.32
CA ARG A 42 -1.19 7.25 -15.62
C ARG A 42 -1.11 8.27 -16.77
N ALA A 43 -1.94 9.31 -16.74
CA ALA A 43 -1.92 10.35 -17.77
C ALA A 43 -0.57 11.08 -17.83
N LEU A 44 0.09 11.32 -16.70
CA LEU A 44 1.43 11.90 -16.67
C LEU A 44 2.46 10.95 -17.30
N LEU A 45 2.41 9.66 -16.97
CA LEU A 45 3.34 8.66 -17.53
C LEU A 45 3.20 8.56 -19.06
N VAL A 46 1.98 8.63 -19.59
CA VAL A 46 1.72 8.65 -21.04
C VAL A 46 2.32 9.89 -21.70
N GLN A 47 2.26 11.06 -21.04
CA GLN A 47 2.83 12.30 -21.57
C GLN A 47 4.36 12.32 -21.52
N VAL A 48 4.96 11.88 -20.41
CA VAL A 48 6.41 11.92 -20.21
C VAL A 48 7.13 10.79 -20.97
N ARG A 49 6.45 9.65 -21.17
CA ARG A 49 7.00 8.42 -21.76
C ARG A 49 8.37 8.04 -21.19
N PRO A 50 8.45 7.77 -19.87
CA PRO A 50 9.70 7.36 -19.24
C PRO A 50 10.23 6.08 -19.89
N SER A 51 11.55 6.01 -20.03
CA SER A 51 12.26 4.88 -20.64
C SER A 51 12.47 3.70 -19.68
N SER A 52 12.22 3.89 -18.38
CA SER A 52 12.38 2.88 -17.34
C SER A 52 11.45 3.12 -16.13
N ASP A 53 11.20 2.08 -15.35
CA ASP A 53 10.38 2.16 -14.13
C ASP A 53 11.00 3.11 -13.09
N ALA A 54 12.34 3.15 -13.01
CA ALA A 54 13.05 4.06 -12.10
C ALA A 54 12.83 5.53 -12.48
N GLU A 55 12.82 5.83 -13.78
CA GLU A 55 12.50 7.15 -14.31
C GLU A 55 11.03 7.50 -14.06
N ALA A 56 10.12 6.56 -14.33
CA ALA A 56 8.69 6.69 -14.05
C ALA A 56 8.43 7.02 -12.56
N LEU A 57 9.06 6.29 -11.64
CA LEU A 57 8.97 6.55 -10.20
C LEU A 57 9.52 7.92 -9.82
N ARG A 58 10.59 8.37 -10.47
CA ARG A 58 11.18 9.69 -10.22
C ARG A 58 10.24 10.81 -10.66
N CYS A 59 9.65 10.68 -11.85
CA CYS A 59 8.64 11.61 -12.37
C CYS A 59 7.41 11.65 -11.46
N LEU A 60 6.86 10.49 -11.10
CA LEU A 60 5.70 10.42 -10.20
C LEU A 60 6.01 10.98 -8.82
N ARG A 61 7.20 10.73 -8.25
CA ARG A 61 7.58 11.31 -6.96
C ARG A 61 7.68 12.83 -7.01
N SER A 62 8.15 13.39 -8.13
CA SER A 62 8.29 14.83 -8.30
C SER A 62 6.94 15.52 -8.47
N ALA A 63 6.00 14.90 -9.18
CA ALA A 63 4.68 15.47 -9.45
C ALA A 63 3.63 15.17 -8.36
N PHE A 64 3.80 14.06 -7.63
CA PHE A 64 2.85 13.55 -6.65
C PHE A 64 3.55 13.20 -5.32
N PRO A 65 4.22 14.16 -4.65
CA PRO A 65 5.00 13.87 -3.45
C PRO A 65 4.16 13.37 -2.27
N GLU A 66 2.88 13.75 -2.20
CA GLU A 66 1.97 13.32 -1.13
C GLU A 66 1.48 11.87 -1.28
N THR A 67 1.68 11.27 -2.46
CA THR A 67 1.21 9.91 -2.73
C THR A 67 2.19 8.87 -2.22
N THR A 68 1.64 7.76 -1.72
CA THR A 68 2.44 6.65 -1.22
C THR A 68 3.27 6.00 -2.33
N LEU A 69 4.37 5.33 -1.96
CA LEU A 69 5.15 4.56 -2.93
C LEU A 69 4.30 3.47 -3.60
N ALA A 70 3.44 2.80 -2.82
CA ALA A 70 2.55 1.76 -3.34
C ALA A 70 1.62 2.28 -4.44
N ALA A 71 1.03 3.46 -4.27
CA ALA A 71 0.18 4.08 -5.29
C ALA A 71 0.97 4.41 -6.58
N ARG A 72 2.20 4.91 -6.45
CA ARG A 72 3.07 5.20 -7.59
C ARG A 72 3.47 3.94 -8.36
N VAL A 73 3.79 2.86 -7.65
CA VAL A 73 4.08 1.56 -8.27
C VAL A 73 2.84 0.99 -8.96
N ALA A 74 1.66 1.09 -8.34
CA ALA A 74 0.41 0.65 -8.95
C ALA A 74 0.10 1.41 -10.26
N ALA A 75 0.36 2.72 -10.31
CA ALA A 75 0.20 3.51 -11.54
C ALA A 75 1.14 3.06 -12.67
N ILE A 76 2.39 2.70 -12.34
CA ILE A 76 3.36 2.17 -13.32
C ILE A 76 2.93 0.80 -13.82
N ALA A 77 2.57 -0.10 -12.91
CA ALA A 77 2.07 -1.43 -13.27
C ALA A 77 0.82 -1.34 -14.16
N ALA A 78 -0.11 -0.43 -13.86
CA ALA A 78 -1.30 -0.19 -14.66
C ALA A 78 -0.99 0.43 -16.04
N ALA A 79 0.09 1.21 -16.17
CA ALA A 79 0.50 1.80 -17.45
C ALA A 79 1.27 0.81 -18.35
N ALA A 80 1.83 -0.28 -17.80
CA ALA A 80 2.54 -1.30 -18.58
C ALA A 80 1.61 -2.31 -19.28
N HIS A 81 0.33 -2.37 -18.90
CA HIS A 81 -0.66 -3.32 -19.43
C HIS A 81 -1.68 -2.66 -20.38
N ASP A 82 -1.48 -1.39 -20.73
CA ASP A 82 -2.33 -0.57 -21.63
C ASP A 82 -1.59 -0.34 -22.96
#